data_AF-A0A7C5Q749-F1
#
_entry.id   AF-A0A7C5Q749-F1
#
_cell.length_a   1.000
_cell.length_b   1.000
_cell.length_c   1.000
_cell.angle_alpha   90.00
_cell.angle_beta   90.00
_cell.angle_gamma   90.00
#
_symmetry.space_group_name_H-M   'P 1'
#
loop_
_entity.id
_entity.type
_entity.pdbx_description
1 polymer ?
#
loop_
_entity_poly.entity_id
_entity_poly.type
_entity_poly.pdbx_seq_one_letter_code
_entity_poly.pdbx_strand_id
1 'polypeptide(L)'
;MTTSMNSFHAQIKNWWIPALIGIALIATSVLIVNKPLEAYLGLSLAFAVLVFASGVLNTVFSIANRKVMDGWGWYLVLGLIELFVGGSMLMFPPLSAEVLLLYMGFWFAFRGTMSMTYAWMLKQVGIKGWGWLMFWGLLTLVFSFLMVMNPLFGLIGILVLTALSFLFLGIFSLMLGLELRKINRLLA
;
A
#
# COMPACT_ATOMS: atom_id res chain seq x y z
N MET A 1 17.89 -28.03 27.40
CA MET A 1 17.38 -27.29 26.23
C MET A 1 15.89 -27.61 26.04
N THR A 2 15.01 -27.15 26.92
CA THR A 2 13.54 -27.41 26.85
C THR A 2 12.71 -26.37 27.63
N THR A 3 13.07 -25.09 27.59
CA THR A 3 12.42 -24.05 28.41
C THR A 3 12.13 -22.75 27.64
N SER A 4 11.59 -22.84 26.41
CA SER A 4 11.14 -21.67 25.65
C SER A 4 9.71 -21.78 25.07
N MET A 5 8.88 -22.74 25.52
CA MET A 5 7.55 -22.98 24.94
C MET A 5 6.36 -22.87 25.92
N ASN A 6 6.54 -22.34 27.14
CA ASN A 6 5.49 -22.38 28.18
C ASN A 6 4.86 -21.02 28.57
N SER A 7 4.67 -20.07 27.65
CA SER A 7 3.97 -18.82 28.00
C SER A 7 3.01 -18.25 26.93
N PHE A 8 2.46 -19.10 26.07
CA PHE A 8 1.26 -18.75 25.26
C PHE A 8 -0.05 -19.05 26.01
N HIS A 9 -0.13 -18.66 27.28
CA HIS A 9 -1.38 -18.64 28.06
C HIS A 9 -1.88 -17.21 28.27
N ALA A 10 -1.76 -16.37 27.24
CA ALA A 10 -2.52 -15.13 27.18
C ALA A 10 -3.81 -15.41 26.41
N GLN A 11 -4.94 -15.53 27.11
CA GLN A 11 -6.25 -15.37 26.49
C GLN A 11 -6.21 -14.13 25.60
N ILE A 12 -6.40 -14.32 24.29
CA ILE A 12 -6.33 -13.21 23.33
C ILE A 12 -7.65 -12.44 23.47
N LYS A 13 -7.67 -11.55 24.47
CA LYS A 13 -8.85 -10.75 24.89
C LYS A 13 -9.42 -9.89 23.76
N ASN A 14 -8.60 -9.61 22.75
CA ASN A 14 -8.89 -8.65 21.68
C ASN A 14 -9.20 -9.30 20.31
N TRP A 15 -9.66 -10.55 20.27
CA TRP A 15 -10.07 -11.25 19.02
C TRP A 15 -11.09 -10.48 18.17
N TRP A 16 -11.88 -9.60 18.80
CA TRP A 16 -12.90 -8.77 18.17
C TRP A 16 -12.32 -7.61 17.35
N ILE A 17 -11.10 -7.15 17.66
CA ILE A 17 -10.42 -6.08 16.93
C ILE A 17 -10.17 -6.46 15.45
N PRO A 18 -9.48 -7.57 15.13
CA PRO A 18 -9.27 -7.96 13.73
C PRO A 18 -10.57 -8.31 13.00
N ALA A 19 -11.57 -8.88 13.70
CA ALA A 19 -12.89 -9.11 13.11
C ALA A 19 -13.59 -7.80 12.71
N LEU A 20 -13.58 -6.80 13.58
CA LEU A 20 -14.19 -5.48 13.31
C LEU A 20 -13.46 -4.74 12.20
N ILE A 21 -12.12 -4.79 12.18
CA ILE A 21 -11.30 -4.26 11.08
C ILE A 21 -11.67 -4.94 9.77
N GLY A 22 -11.81 -6.28 9.77
CA GLY A 22 -12.16 -7.00 8.56
C GLY A 22 -13.55 -6.63 8.02
N ILE A 23 -14.55 -6.47 8.89
CA ILE A 23 -15.89 -5.98 8.49
C ILE A 23 -15.79 -4.57 7.90
N ALA A 24 -15.05 -3.67 8.55
CA ALA A 24 -14.87 -2.31 8.08
C ALA A 24 -14.22 -2.29 6.69
N LEU A 25 -13.17 -3.08 6.46
CA LEU A 25 -12.48 -3.17 5.16
C LEU A 25 -13.38 -3.72 4.04
N ILE A 26 -14.19 -4.75 4.33
CA ILE A 26 -15.16 -5.26 3.35
C ILE A 26 -16.21 -4.20 3.02
N ALA A 27 -16.73 -3.50 4.04
CA ALA A 27 -17.67 -2.40 3.82
C ALA A 27 -17.06 -1.29 2.96
N THR A 28 -15.81 -0.91 3.23
CA THR A 28 -15.08 0.07 2.41
C THR A 28 -14.92 -0.41 0.96
N SER A 29 -14.60 -1.69 0.73
CA SER A 29 -14.54 -2.26 -0.62
C SER A 29 -15.87 -2.12 -1.36
N VAL A 30 -17.00 -2.40 -0.69
CA VAL A 30 -18.34 -2.27 -1.29
C VAL A 30 -18.65 -0.81 -1.61
N LEU A 31 -18.24 0.13 -0.75
CA LEU A 31 -18.39 1.57 -1.00
C LEU A 31 -17.58 2.03 -2.22
N ILE A 32 -16.36 1.53 -2.41
CA ILE A 32 -15.52 1.86 -3.55
C ILE A 32 -16.20 1.47 -4.87
N VAL A 33 -16.80 0.28 -4.93
CA VAL A 33 -17.47 -0.22 -6.13
C VAL A 33 -18.76 0.57 -6.42
N ASN A 34 -19.53 0.92 -5.39
CA ASN A 34 -20.79 1.64 -5.56
C ASN A 34 -20.61 3.12 -5.90
N LYS A 35 -19.53 3.75 -5.42
CA LYS A 35 -19.27 5.18 -5.56
C LYS A 35 -17.83 5.44 -6.01
N PRO A 36 -17.48 5.10 -7.27
CA PRO A 36 -16.11 5.14 -7.76
C PRO A 36 -15.49 6.54 -7.71
N LEU A 37 -16.28 7.58 -8.01
CA LEU A 37 -15.79 8.96 -8.02
C LEU A 37 -15.46 9.48 -6.61
N GLU A 38 -16.37 9.30 -5.65
CA GLU A 38 -16.15 9.69 -4.25
C GLU A 38 -14.97 8.92 -3.65
N ALA A 39 -14.87 7.63 -3.94
CA ALA A 39 -13.77 6.78 -3.50
C ALA A 39 -12.43 7.25 -4.05
N TYR A 40 -12.37 7.60 -5.34
CA TYR A 40 -11.15 8.10 -5.96
C TYR A 40 -10.68 9.42 -5.33
N LEU A 41 -11.61 10.36 -5.12
CA LEU A 41 -11.31 11.62 -4.44
C LEU A 41 -10.84 11.39 -3.00
N GLY A 42 -11.45 10.45 -2.27
CA GLY A 42 -11.02 10.07 -0.93
C GLY A 42 -9.61 9.48 -0.90
N LEU A 43 -9.29 8.58 -1.83
CA LEU A 43 -7.93 8.00 -1.97
C LEU A 43 -6.90 9.08 -2.31
N SER A 44 -7.27 9.99 -3.21
CA SER A 44 -6.43 11.11 -3.62
C SER A 44 -6.13 12.08 -2.47
N LEU A 45 -7.15 12.41 -1.67
CA LEU A 45 -6.98 13.26 -0.50
C LEU A 45 -6.16 12.55 0.59
N ALA A 46 -6.41 11.26 0.84
CA ALA A 46 -5.58 10.47 1.75
C ALA A 46 -4.11 10.46 1.30
N PHE A 47 -3.85 10.29 0.01
CA PHE A 47 -2.51 10.37 -0.56
C PHE A 47 -1.88 11.76 -0.38
N ALA A 48 -2.62 12.84 -0.61
CA ALA A 48 -2.15 14.21 -0.37
C ALA A 48 -1.73 14.44 1.09
N VAL A 49 -2.56 13.99 2.04
CA VAL A 49 -2.25 14.08 3.48
C VAL A 49 -0.99 13.27 3.81
N LEU A 50 -0.86 12.07 3.26
CA LEU A 50 0.32 11.22 3.48
C LEU A 50 1.60 11.85 2.91
N VAL A 51 1.56 12.41 1.70
CA VAL A 51 2.70 13.11 1.10
C VAL A 51 3.08 14.32 1.94
N PHE A 52 2.11 15.12 2.37
CA PHE A 52 2.37 16.27 3.23
C PHE A 52 2.96 15.85 4.59
N ALA A 53 2.39 14.84 5.23
CA ALA A 53 2.88 14.30 6.50
C ALA A 53 4.30 13.70 6.35
N SER A 54 4.57 12.98 5.25
CA SER A 54 5.91 12.51 4.91
C SER A 54 6.89 13.67 4.80
N GLY A 55 6.50 14.76 4.13
CA GLY A 55 7.32 15.96 4.02
C GLY A 55 7.68 16.56 5.37
N VAL A 56 6.69 16.72 6.27
CA VAL A 56 6.92 17.16 7.65
C VAL A 56 7.91 16.23 8.36
N LEU A 57 7.66 14.92 8.31
CA LEU A 57 8.48 13.93 9.00
C LEU A 57 9.91 13.91 8.47
N ASN A 58 10.11 13.95 7.15
CA ASN A 58 11.43 13.98 6.51
C ASN A 58 12.19 15.27 6.87
N THR A 59 11.52 16.42 6.88
CA THR A 59 12.13 17.68 7.32
C THR A 59 12.54 17.62 8.80
N VAL A 60 11.65 17.16 9.68
CA VAL A 60 11.95 17.02 11.12
C VAL A 60 13.09 16.02 11.34
N PHE A 61 13.04 14.85 10.68
CA PHE A 61 14.06 13.80 10.77
C PHE A 61 15.43 14.29 10.30
N SER A 62 15.48 15.02 9.18
CA SER A 62 16.69 15.61 8.64
C SER A 62 17.31 16.61 9.62
N ILE A 63 16.50 17.53 10.17
CA ILE A 63 16.97 18.54 11.13
C ILE A 63 17.45 17.90 12.44
N ALA A 64 16.73 16.89 12.94
CA ALA A 64 17.07 16.20 14.18
C ALA A 64 18.40 15.43 14.06
N ASN A 65 18.68 14.82 12.91
CA ASN A 65 19.84 13.96 12.71
C ASN A 65 20.98 14.61 11.91
N ARG A 66 20.90 15.91 11.61
CA ARG A 66 21.87 16.66 10.79
C ARG A 66 23.34 16.56 11.25
N LYS A 67 23.57 16.25 12.53
CA LYS A 67 24.92 16.16 13.12
C LYS A 67 25.49 14.74 13.13
N VAL A 68 24.64 13.73 12.93
CA VAL A 68 24.98 12.31 13.11
C VAL A 68 24.91 11.56 11.77
N MET A 69 24.09 12.03 10.84
CA MET A 69 23.82 11.35 9.57
C MET A 69 24.48 12.05 8.39
N ASP A 70 25.36 11.33 7.70
CA ASP A 70 25.86 11.75 6.39
C ASP A 70 24.73 11.71 5.35
N GLY A 71 24.61 12.78 4.55
CA GLY A 71 23.55 12.91 3.55
C GLY A 71 22.22 13.47 4.06
N TRP A 72 22.16 14.03 5.27
CA TRP A 72 20.95 14.68 5.83
C TRP A 72 20.29 15.70 4.88
N GLY A 73 21.09 16.40 4.07
CA GLY A 73 20.61 17.38 3.09
C GLY A 73 19.68 16.79 2.04
N TRP A 74 19.86 15.53 1.64
CA TRP A 74 18.94 14.85 0.70
C TRP A 74 17.55 14.65 1.30
N TYR A 75 17.49 14.25 2.57
CA TYR A 75 16.23 14.13 3.30
C TYR A 75 15.55 15.49 3.50
N LEU A 76 16.34 16.57 3.68
CA LEU A 76 15.78 17.91 3.77
C LEU A 76 15.14 18.32 2.44
N VAL A 77 15.87 18.15 1.33
CA VAL A 77 15.38 18.48 -0.02
C VAL A 77 14.13 17.67 -0.34
N LEU A 78 14.15 16.36 -0.07
CA LEU A 78 12.98 15.50 -0.26
C LEU A 78 11.79 15.98 0.58
N GLY A 79 12.00 16.24 1.87
CA GLY A 79 10.94 16.70 2.76
C GLY A 79 10.33 18.04 2.34
N LEU A 80 11.16 18.99 1.87
CA LEU A 80 10.68 20.28 1.36
C LEU A 80 9.88 20.13 0.07
N ILE A 81 10.31 19.27 -0.85
CA ILE A 81 9.55 18.97 -2.09
C ILE A 81 8.20 18.35 -1.72
N GLU A 82 8.19 17.35 -0.83
CA GLU A 82 6.97 16.67 -0.38
C GLU A 82 6.01 17.63 0.36
N LEU A 83 6.53 18.55 1.17
CA LEU A 83 5.72 19.60 1.82
C LEU A 83 5.05 20.50 0.79
N PHE A 84 5.79 20.95 -0.22
CA PHE A 84 5.27 21.82 -1.25
C PHE A 84 4.22 21.11 -2.13
N VAL A 85 4.54 19.90 -2.58
CA VAL A 85 3.65 19.08 -3.42
C VAL A 85 2.42 18.64 -2.63
N GLY A 86 2.59 18.11 -1.42
CA GLY A 86 1.48 17.70 -0.56
C GLY A 86 0.58 18.89 -0.19
N GLY A 87 1.18 20.05 0.11
CA GLY A 87 0.45 21.27 0.41
C GLY A 87 -0.38 21.77 -0.79
N SER A 88 0.18 21.75 -1.99
CA SER A 88 -0.55 22.16 -3.20
C SER A 88 -1.68 21.18 -3.53
N MET A 89 -1.47 19.88 -3.34
CA MET A 89 -2.50 18.86 -3.50
C MET A 89 -3.68 19.05 -2.54
N LEU A 90 -3.41 19.43 -1.28
CA LEU A 90 -4.47 19.70 -0.29
C LEU A 90 -5.29 20.96 -0.61
N MET A 91 -4.67 21.98 -1.22
CA MET A 91 -5.37 23.20 -1.64
C MET A 91 -6.19 23.00 -2.91
N PHE A 92 -5.75 22.11 -3.80
CA PHE A 92 -6.38 21.87 -5.11
C PHE A 92 -6.68 20.38 -5.30
N PRO A 93 -7.87 19.91 -4.88
CA PRO A 93 -8.27 18.50 -4.99
C PRO A 93 -8.19 17.89 -6.42
N PRO A 94 -8.39 18.64 -7.52
CA PRO A 94 -8.16 18.09 -8.86
C PRO A 94 -6.68 17.74 -9.11
N LEU A 95 -5.74 18.54 -8.60
CA LEU A 95 -4.30 18.27 -8.74
C LEU A 95 -3.90 17.00 -7.98
N SER A 96 -4.47 16.78 -6.79
CA SER A 96 -4.17 15.56 -6.02
C SER A 96 -4.56 14.30 -6.77
N ALA A 97 -5.64 14.35 -7.56
CA ALA A 97 -6.12 13.23 -8.36
C ALA A 97 -5.17 12.88 -9.49
N GLU A 98 -4.68 13.88 -10.22
CA GLU A 98 -3.72 13.67 -11.31
C GLU A 98 -2.36 13.18 -10.79
N VAL A 99 -1.87 13.76 -9.70
CA VAL A 99 -0.60 13.36 -9.10
C VAL A 99 -0.68 11.93 -8.56
N LEU A 100 -1.80 11.52 -7.94
CA LEU A 100 -2.01 10.14 -7.52
C LEU A 100 -1.95 9.18 -8.71
N LEU A 101 -2.60 9.52 -9.82
CA LEU A 101 -2.60 8.71 -11.03
C LEU A 101 -1.19 8.51 -11.59
N LEU A 102 -0.43 9.60 -11.73
CA LEU A 102 0.95 9.57 -12.21
C LEU A 102 1.82 8.76 -11.25
N TYR A 103 1.73 9.02 -9.95
CA TYR A 103 2.47 8.29 -8.92
C TYR A 103 2.20 6.79 -9.00
N MET A 104 0.93 6.38 -9.06
CA MET A 104 0.56 4.97 -9.17
C MET A 104 1.04 4.36 -10.49
N GLY A 105 0.90 5.09 -11.62
CA GLY A 105 1.44 4.66 -12.91
C GLY A 105 2.94 4.37 -12.84
N PHE A 106 3.74 5.32 -12.37
CA PHE A 106 5.19 5.13 -12.17
C PHE A 106 5.50 4.00 -11.18
N TRP A 107 4.74 3.88 -10.09
CA TRP A 107 4.89 2.81 -9.12
C TRP A 107 4.68 1.43 -9.76
N PHE A 108 3.62 1.26 -10.56
CA PHE A 108 3.37 0.03 -11.30
C PHE A 108 4.46 -0.24 -12.36
N ALA A 109 5.01 0.78 -13.02
CA ALA A 109 6.13 0.61 -13.94
C ALA A 109 7.34 0.03 -13.21
N PHE A 110 7.70 0.62 -12.07
CA PHE A 110 8.81 0.16 -11.23
C PHE A 110 8.58 -1.25 -10.68
N ARG A 111 7.36 -1.57 -10.27
CA ARG A 111 7.00 -2.94 -9.85
C ARG A 111 7.10 -3.95 -11.00
N GLY A 112 6.67 -3.57 -12.19
CA GLY A 112 6.79 -4.38 -13.41
C GLY A 112 8.24 -4.67 -13.77
N THR A 113 9.09 -3.64 -13.82
CA THR A 113 10.52 -3.80 -14.10
C THR A 113 11.22 -4.66 -13.05
N MET A 114 10.96 -4.43 -11.76
CA MET A 114 11.49 -5.26 -10.68
C MET A 114 11.09 -6.73 -10.81
N SER A 115 9.82 -7.00 -11.14
CA SER A 115 9.35 -8.37 -11.37
C SER A 115 10.06 -9.05 -12.54
N MET A 116 10.32 -8.30 -13.62
CA MET A 116 11.09 -8.79 -14.77
C MET A 116 12.55 -9.07 -14.40
N THR A 117 13.19 -8.20 -13.61
CA THR A 117 14.54 -8.41 -13.10
C THR A 117 14.60 -9.67 -12.22
N TYR A 118 13.64 -9.88 -11.33
CA TYR A 118 13.58 -11.11 -10.54
C TYR A 118 13.35 -12.35 -11.40
N ALA A 119 12.46 -12.29 -12.40
CA ALA A 119 12.27 -13.40 -13.33
C ALA A 119 13.56 -13.78 -14.05
N TRP A 120 14.36 -12.79 -14.43
CA TRP A 120 15.68 -13.00 -15.03
C TRP A 120 16.65 -13.67 -14.05
N MET A 121 16.69 -13.22 -12.79
CA MET A 121 17.52 -13.85 -11.75
C MET A 121 17.10 -15.31 -11.51
N LEU A 122 15.80 -15.61 -11.45
CA LEU A 122 15.31 -16.99 -11.32
C LEU A 122 15.74 -17.86 -12.51
N LYS A 123 15.72 -17.31 -13.73
CA LYS A 123 16.20 -18.00 -14.93
C LYS A 123 17.69 -18.33 -14.84
N GLN A 124 18.51 -17.40 -14.33
CA GLN A 124 19.96 -17.62 -14.14
C GLN A 124 20.26 -18.72 -13.10
N VAL A 125 19.45 -18.81 -12.04
CA VAL A 125 19.61 -19.82 -10.97
C VAL A 125 18.96 -21.16 -11.33
N GLY A 126 18.30 -21.27 -12.50
CA GLY A 126 17.69 -22.52 -12.98
C GLY A 126 16.38 -22.90 -12.30
N ILE A 127 15.73 -21.96 -11.60
CA ILE A 127 14.46 -22.20 -10.91
C ILE A 127 13.30 -22.18 -11.93
N LYS A 128 12.45 -23.21 -11.90
CA LYS A 128 11.25 -23.29 -12.75
C LYS A 128 10.22 -22.23 -12.30
N GLY A 129 9.47 -21.67 -13.26
CA GLY A 129 8.46 -20.62 -12.99
C GLY A 129 8.88 -19.20 -13.38
N TRP A 130 10.12 -19.00 -13.84
CA TRP A 130 10.61 -17.71 -14.33
C TRP A 130 9.73 -17.11 -15.44
N GLY A 131 9.23 -17.93 -16.37
CA GLY A 131 8.41 -17.47 -17.50
C GLY A 131 7.09 -16.85 -17.07
N TRP A 132 6.45 -17.41 -16.03
CA TRP A 132 5.21 -16.88 -15.47
C TRP A 132 5.44 -15.52 -14.80
N LEU A 133 6.51 -15.41 -14.01
CA LEU A 133 6.88 -14.16 -13.35
C LEU A 133 7.26 -13.07 -14.38
N MET A 134 7.93 -13.44 -15.47
CA MET A 134 8.25 -12.54 -16.58
C MET A 134 6.98 -12.01 -17.26
N PHE A 135 6.02 -12.90 -17.52
CA PHE A 135 4.73 -12.55 -18.12
C PHE A 135 3.95 -11.56 -17.25
N TRP A 136 3.84 -11.81 -15.94
CA TRP A 136 3.20 -10.87 -15.01
C TRP A 136 3.92 -9.53 -14.91
N GLY A 137 5.25 -9.54 -14.92
CA GLY A 137 6.06 -8.32 -14.93
C GLY A 137 5.80 -7.47 -16.17
N LEU A 138 5.79 -8.08 -17.34
CA LEU A 138 5.50 -7.41 -18.61
C LEU A 138 4.05 -6.90 -18.67
N LEU A 139 3.08 -7.71 -18.22
CA LEU A 139 1.67 -7.31 -18.16
C LEU A 139 1.47 -6.09 -17.25
N THR A 140 2.15 -6.06 -16.10
CA THR A 140 2.13 -4.93 -15.17
C THR A 140 2.75 -3.68 -15.78
N LEU A 141 3.84 -3.83 -16.54
CA LEU A 141 4.49 -2.72 -17.24
C LEU A 141 3.59 -2.11 -18.32
N VAL A 142 2.94 -2.96 -19.14
CA VAL A 142 1.99 -2.51 -20.17
C VAL A 142 0.80 -1.83 -19.51
N PHE A 143 0.27 -2.42 -18.43
CA PHE A 143 -0.83 -1.84 -17.66
C PHE A 143 -0.48 -0.45 -17.13
N SER A 144 0.71 -0.31 -16.51
CA SER A 144 1.23 0.98 -16.05
C SER A 144 1.26 2.04 -17.18
N PHE A 145 1.77 1.67 -18.35
CA PHE A 145 1.84 2.58 -19.49
C PHE A 145 0.45 3.03 -19.95
N LEU A 146 -0.52 2.11 -20.01
CA LEU A 146 -1.91 2.42 -20.33
C LEU A 146 -2.57 3.34 -19.29
N MET A 147 -2.25 3.19 -18.00
CA MET A 147 -2.76 4.08 -16.94
C MET A 147 -2.29 5.52 -17.13
N VAL A 148 -1.03 5.72 -17.54
CA VAL A 148 -0.45 7.06 -17.73
C VAL A 148 -0.98 7.71 -19.00
N MET A 149 -1.13 6.94 -20.09
CA MET A 149 -1.65 7.48 -21.36
C MET A 149 -3.14 7.81 -21.30
N ASN A 150 -3.92 7.06 -20.52
CA ASN A 150 -5.36 7.24 -20.44
C ASN A 150 -5.83 7.34 -18.98
N PRO A 151 -6.15 8.54 -18.49
CA PRO A 151 -6.58 8.77 -17.12
C PRO A 151 -7.80 7.96 -16.68
N LEU A 152 -8.73 7.66 -17.60
CA LEU A 152 -9.90 6.83 -17.28
C LEU A 152 -9.49 5.39 -16.98
N PHE A 153 -8.55 4.84 -17.75
CA PHE A 153 -8.01 3.50 -17.48
C PHE A 153 -7.28 3.44 -16.14
N GLY A 154 -6.49 4.46 -15.83
CA GLY A 154 -5.79 4.49 -14.54
C GLY A 154 -6.72 4.70 -13.35
N LEU A 155 -7.77 5.50 -13.48
CA LEU A 155 -8.80 5.63 -12.44
C LEU A 155 -9.48 4.28 -12.16
N ILE A 156 -9.95 3.59 -13.21
CA ILE A 156 -10.57 2.27 -13.05
C ILE A 156 -9.58 1.27 -12.45
N GLY A 157 -8.33 1.28 -12.92
CA GLY A 157 -7.26 0.44 -12.41
C GLY A 157 -7.03 0.61 -10.91
N ILE A 158 -6.87 1.85 -10.45
CA ILE A 158 -6.67 2.16 -9.02
C ILE A 158 -7.86 1.67 -8.20
N LEU A 159 -9.09 1.95 -8.64
CA LEU A 159 -10.29 1.58 -7.89
C LEU A 159 -10.47 0.06 -7.80
N VAL A 160 -10.31 -0.65 -8.92
CA VAL A 160 -10.44 -2.11 -8.94
C VAL A 160 -9.38 -2.78 -8.07
N LEU A 161 -8.11 -2.35 -8.20
CA LEU A 161 -7.02 -2.92 -7.41
C LEU A 161 -7.18 -2.61 -5.92
N THR A 162 -7.63 -1.40 -5.58
CA THR A 162 -7.83 -1.00 -4.18
C THR A 162 -9.03 -1.73 -3.57
N ALA A 163 -10.16 -1.82 -4.29
CA ALA A 163 -11.33 -2.57 -3.83
C ALA A 163 -10.98 -4.04 -3.61
N LEU A 164 -10.33 -4.69 -4.58
CA LEU A 164 -9.88 -6.08 -4.42
C LEU A 164 -8.94 -6.24 -3.24
N SER A 165 -7.97 -5.32 -3.07
CA SER A 165 -7.04 -5.36 -1.94
C SER A 165 -7.76 -5.27 -0.59
N PHE A 166 -8.72 -4.33 -0.46
CA PHE A 166 -9.50 -4.19 0.77
C PHE A 166 -10.44 -5.36 1.01
N LEU A 167 -10.99 -5.96 -0.04
CA LEU A 167 -11.81 -7.17 0.06
C LEU A 167 -10.97 -8.34 0.58
N PHE A 168 -9.81 -8.62 -0.02
CA PHE A 168 -8.94 -9.72 0.42
C PHE A 168 -8.40 -9.50 1.83
N LEU A 169 -7.91 -8.28 2.14
CA LEU A 169 -7.45 -7.93 3.49
C LEU A 169 -8.58 -8.02 4.52
N GLY A 170 -9.79 -7.61 4.13
CA GLY A 170 -10.97 -7.67 4.97
C GLY A 170 -11.38 -9.11 5.29
N ILE A 171 -11.44 -9.97 4.28
CA ILE A 171 -11.72 -11.41 4.46
C ILE A 171 -10.65 -12.07 5.34
N PHE A 172 -9.37 -11.79 5.08
CA PHE A 172 -8.26 -12.34 5.88
C PHE A 172 -8.33 -11.89 7.35
N SER A 173 -8.57 -10.60 7.59
CA SER A 173 -8.69 -10.05 8.95
C SER A 173 -9.90 -10.63 9.69
N LEU A 174 -11.01 -10.86 8.98
CA LEU A 174 -12.18 -11.54 9.52
C LEU A 174 -11.90 -12.99 9.89
N MET A 175 -11.24 -13.74 9.01
CA MET A 175 -10.83 -15.13 9.28
C MET A 175 -9.93 -15.19 10.52
N LEU A 176 -8.92 -14.33 10.62
CA LEU A 176 -8.06 -14.22 11.80
C LEU A 176 -8.86 -13.94 13.08
N GLY A 177 -9.80 -12.98 13.06
CA GLY A 177 -10.63 -12.69 14.22
C GLY A 177 -11.50 -13.86 14.66
N LEU A 178 -12.03 -14.64 13.70
CA LEU A 178 -12.82 -15.84 13.97
C LEU A 178 -11.95 -16.98 14.52
N GLU A 179 -10.75 -17.18 14.00
CA GLU A 179 -9.80 -18.17 14.51
C GLU A 179 -9.34 -17.85 15.94
N LEU A 180 -9.01 -16.59 16.22
CA LEU A 180 -8.68 -16.13 17.57
C LEU A 180 -9.84 -16.37 18.55
N ARG A 181 -11.09 -16.15 18.10
CA ARG A 181 -12.30 -16.46 18.89
C ARG A 181 -12.42 -17.96 19.18
N LYS A 182 -12.13 -18.82 18.20
CA LYS A 182 -12.16 -20.29 18.38
C LYS A 182 -11.11 -20.73 19.40
N ILE A 183 -9.88 -20.25 19.28
CA ILE A 183 -8.78 -20.57 20.21
C ILE A 183 -9.13 -20.12 21.63
N ASN A 184 -9.65 -18.91 21.80
CA ASN A 184 -10.01 -18.38 23.11
C ASN A 184 -11.16 -19.16 23.78
N ARG A 185 -12.02 -19.83 22.99
CA ARG A 185 -13.05 -20.74 23.50
C ARG A 185 -12.53 -22.14 23.86
N LEU A 186 -11.43 -22.58 23.26
CA LEU A 186 -10.81 -23.88 23.55
C LEU A 186 -9.88 -23.81 24.79
N LEU A 187 -9.41 -22.61 25.12
CA LEU A 187 -8.53 -22.33 26.27
C LEU A 187 -9.29 -21.81 27.51
N ALA A 188 -10.61 -21.65 27.41
CA ALA A 188 -11.50 -21.23 28.50
C ALA A 188 -12.26 -22.45 29.04
#